data_AF-A0A2D6MYC0-F1
#
_entry.id   AF-A0A2D6MYC0-F1
#
_cell.length_a   1.000
_cell.length_b   1.000
_cell.length_c   1.000
_cell.angle_alpha   90.00
_cell.angle_beta   90.00
_cell.angle_gamma   90.00
#
_symmetry.space_group_name_H-M   'P 1'
#
loop_
_entity.id
_entity.type
_entity.pdbx_description
1 polymer ?
#
loop_
_entity_poly.entity_id
_entity_poly.type
_entity_poly.pdbx_seq_one_letter_code
_entity_poly.pdbx_strand_id
1 'polypeptide(L)'
;MTKSGLIEEVAKRTPHISKKDTEVVVNTIFDAMIEALRGGDRIEIRGFGSFQVKIREARDGRNPKTGEPVHISAKRTPFFKVGKELKEMVDGGVTGDVSEESATA
;
A
#
# COMPACT_ATOMS: atom_id res chain seq x y z
N MET A 1 14.09 -1.99 5.16
CA MET A 1 14.50 -1.35 3.90
C MET A 1 14.04 0.11 3.92
N THR A 2 14.91 1.07 3.59
CA THR A 2 14.57 2.51 3.44
C THR A 2 14.17 2.82 1.99
N LYS A 3 13.69 4.03 1.71
CA LYS A 3 13.41 4.48 0.34
C LYS A 3 14.66 4.45 -0.55
N SER A 4 15.80 4.90 -0.04
CA SER A 4 17.09 4.82 -0.75
C SER A 4 17.49 3.37 -1.03
N GLY A 5 17.33 2.47 -0.05
CA GLY A 5 17.58 1.05 -0.24
C GLY A 5 16.65 0.40 -1.28
N LEU A 6 15.39 0.82 -1.34
CA LEU A 6 14.45 0.37 -2.37
C LEU A 6 14.89 0.83 -3.77
N ILE A 7 15.29 2.09 -3.93
CA ILE A 7 15.79 2.63 -5.21
C ILE A 7 17.02 1.84 -5.68
N GLU A 8 17.94 1.53 -4.77
CA GLU A 8 19.12 0.72 -5.09
C GLU A 8 18.77 -0.70 -5.52
N GLU A 9 17.81 -1.33 -4.86
CA GLU A 9 17.35 -2.66 -5.22
C GLU A 9 16.64 -2.68 -6.58
N VAL A 10 15.81 -1.66 -6.87
CA VAL A 10 15.17 -1.53 -8.18
C VAL A 10 16.24 -1.30 -9.26
N ALA A 11 17.20 -0.40 -9.04
CA ALA A 11 18.26 -0.10 -10.00
C ALA A 11 19.10 -1.35 -10.34
N LYS A 12 19.40 -2.19 -9.34
CA LYS A 12 20.10 -3.48 -9.56
C LYS A 12 19.30 -4.43 -10.46
N ARG A 13 17.98 -4.44 -10.33
CA ARG A 13 17.07 -5.29 -11.12
C ARG A 13 16.81 -4.71 -12.52
N THR A 14 17.07 -3.43 -12.73
CA THR A 14 16.91 -2.74 -14.01
C THR A 14 18.25 -2.15 -14.48
N PRO A 15 19.27 -2.98 -14.81
CA PRO A 15 20.62 -2.49 -15.10
C PRO A 15 20.72 -1.63 -16.36
N HIS A 16 19.69 -1.65 -17.22
CA HIS A 16 19.58 -0.83 -18.42
C HIS A 16 18.99 0.56 -18.17
N ILE A 17 18.55 0.86 -16.94
CA ILE A 17 18.03 2.16 -16.51
C ILE A 17 19.06 2.80 -15.59
N SER A 18 19.37 4.08 -15.78
CA SER A 18 20.32 4.77 -14.92
C SER A 18 19.77 4.88 -13.49
N LYS A 19 20.63 4.82 -12.47
CA LYS A 19 20.21 4.98 -11.05
C LYS A 19 19.43 6.28 -10.84
N LYS A 20 19.80 7.35 -11.55
CA LYS A 20 19.12 8.65 -11.52
C LYS A 20 17.69 8.54 -12.05
N ASP A 21 17.50 7.87 -13.19
CA ASP A 21 16.17 7.69 -13.76
C ASP A 21 15.32 6.75 -12.90
N THR A 22 15.92 5.71 -12.31
CA THR A 22 15.24 4.84 -11.33
C THR A 22 14.74 5.65 -10.13
N GLU A 23 15.57 6.54 -9.59
CA GLU A 23 15.17 7.43 -8.50
C GLU A 23 13.99 8.32 -8.88
N VAL A 24 14.03 8.94 -10.08
CA VAL A 24 12.93 9.75 -10.61
C VAL A 24 11.65 8.92 -10.69
N VAL A 25 11.70 7.73 -11.30
CA VAL A 25 10.53 6.86 -11.47
C VAL A 25 9.93 6.46 -10.12
N VAL A 26 10.76 6.02 -9.16
CA VAL A 26 10.28 5.61 -7.83
C VAL A 26 9.64 6.79 -7.08
N ASN A 27 10.22 7.99 -7.19
CA ASN A 27 9.64 9.20 -6.61
C ASN A 27 8.28 9.50 -7.23
N THR A 28 8.20 9.51 -8.56
CA THR A 28 6.95 9.77 -9.30
C THR A 28 5.85 8.77 -8.95
N ILE A 29 6.17 7.49 -8.75
CA ILE A 29 5.18 6.50 -8.28
C ILE A 29 4.61 6.89 -6.92
N PHE A 30 5.46 7.25 -5.95
CA PHE A 30 4.97 7.65 -4.63
C PHE A 30 4.14 8.93 -4.68
N ASP A 31 4.55 9.91 -5.47
CA ASP A 31 3.82 11.16 -5.62
C ASP A 31 2.44 10.92 -6.23
N ALA A 32 2.34 10.12 -7.30
CA ALA A 32 1.07 9.74 -7.91
C ALA A 32 0.15 8.99 -6.93
N MET A 33 0.71 8.09 -6.11
CA MET A 33 -0.07 7.41 -5.07
C MET A 33 -0.61 8.38 -4.01
N ILE A 34 0.19 9.36 -3.60
CA ILE A 34 -0.21 10.39 -2.63
C ILE A 34 -1.35 11.24 -3.21
N GLU A 35 -1.23 11.67 -4.47
CA GLU A 35 -2.25 12.48 -5.14
C GLU A 35 -3.59 11.75 -5.25
N ALA A 36 -3.57 10.49 -5.71
CA ALA A 36 -4.77 9.64 -5.78
C ALA A 36 -5.44 9.49 -4.39
N LEU A 37 -4.66 9.21 -3.34
CA LEU A 37 -5.21 9.10 -1.98
C LEU A 37 -5.73 10.44 -1.45
N ARG A 38 -5.09 11.58 -1.76
CA ARG A 38 -5.63 12.91 -1.42
C ARG A 38 -7.00 13.13 -2.06
N GLY A 39 -7.14 12.74 -3.34
CA GLY A 39 -8.40 12.75 -4.08
C GLY A 39 -9.47 11.83 -3.48
N GLY A 40 -9.06 10.78 -2.77
CA GLY A 40 -9.96 9.77 -2.21
C GLY A 40 -10.10 8.53 -3.06
N ASP A 41 -9.28 8.42 -4.12
CA ASP A 41 -9.25 7.27 -5.00
C ASP A 41 -8.71 6.04 -4.28
N ARG A 42 -9.10 4.87 -4.80
CA ARG A 42 -8.56 3.58 -4.39
C ARG A 42 -7.48 3.16 -5.38
N ILE A 43 -6.33 2.76 -4.86
CA ILE A 43 -5.21 2.22 -5.63
C ILE A 43 -5.17 0.72 -5.41
N GLU A 44 -5.26 -0.06 -6.46
CA GLU A 44 -5.19 -1.52 -6.39
C GLU A 44 -3.98 -2.04 -7.15
N ILE A 45 -3.15 -2.83 -6.46
CA ILE A 45 -1.96 -3.47 -7.01
C ILE A 45 -2.17 -4.97 -6.86
N ARG A 46 -2.58 -5.64 -7.94
CA ARG A 46 -2.86 -7.09 -7.94
C ARG A 46 -1.66 -7.86 -7.40
N GLY A 47 -1.92 -8.86 -6.57
CA GLY A 47 -0.91 -9.66 -5.87
C GLY A 47 -0.23 -8.97 -4.68
N PHE A 48 -0.32 -7.64 -4.56
CA PHE A 48 0.27 -6.90 -3.44
C PHE A 48 -0.78 -6.48 -2.40
N GLY A 49 -1.82 -5.77 -2.84
CA GLY A 49 -2.86 -5.23 -1.97
C GLY A 49 -3.53 -3.99 -2.53
N SER A 50 -4.23 -3.26 -1.68
CA SER A 50 -4.89 -2.01 -2.06
C SER A 50 -4.73 -0.92 -1.02
N PHE A 51 -4.59 0.32 -1.48
CA PHE A 51 -4.61 1.53 -0.67
C PHE A 51 -5.94 2.24 -0.86
N GLN A 52 -6.54 2.66 0.24
CA GLN A 52 -7.78 3.42 0.23
C GLN A 52 -7.79 4.42 1.38
N VAL A 53 -8.58 5.48 1.26
CA VAL A 53 -8.84 6.38 2.38
C VAL A 53 -10.03 5.87 3.18
N LYS A 54 -9.86 5.69 4.49
CA LYS A 54 -10.97 5.45 5.42
C LYS A 54 -11.35 6.75 6.11
N ILE A 55 -12.64 7.03 6.16
CA ILE A 55 -13.19 8.11 6.97
C ILE A 55 -13.51 7.51 8.34
N ARG A 56 -12.95 8.11 9.40
CA ARG A 56 -13.39 7.86 10.77
C ARG A 56 -14.28 9.00 11.16
N GLU A 57 -15.55 8.69 11.44
CA GLU A 57 -16.54 9.66 11.86
C GLU A 57 -16.14 10.34 13.18
N ALA A 58 -16.66 11.56 13.36
CA ALA A 58 -16.51 12.28 14.61
C ALA A 58 -17.19 11.49 15.73
N ARG A 59 -16.58 11.48 16.91
CA ARG A 59 -17.14 10.82 18.09
C ARG A 59 -16.66 11.47 19.36
N ASP A 60 -17.43 11.32 20.41
CA ASP A 60 -16.97 11.68 21.75
C ASP A 60 -16.18 10.52 22.36
N GLY A 61 -15.06 10.88 22.98
CA GLY A 61 -14.20 9.95 23.70
C GLY A 61 -13.90 10.46 25.10
N ARG A 62 -12.99 9.77 25.78
CA ARG A 62 -12.45 10.20 27.06
C ARG A 62 -10.94 10.20 27.02
N ASN A 63 -10.34 11.19 27.67
CA ASN A 63 -8.90 11.20 27.87
C ASN A 63 -8.50 9.99 28.75
N PRO A 64 -7.63 9.08 28.28
CA PRO A 64 -7.23 7.90 29.07
C PRO A 64 -6.54 8.25 30.39
N LYS A 65 -5.96 9.45 30.50
CA LYS A 65 -5.23 9.92 31.69
C LYS A 65 -6.12 10.65 32.69
N THR A 66 -7.05 11.49 32.23
CA THR A 66 -7.87 12.36 33.11
C THR A 66 -9.34 11.94 33.20
N GLY A 67 -9.83 11.10 32.28
CA GLY A 67 -11.23 10.68 32.21
C GLY A 67 -12.19 11.73 31.67
N GLU A 68 -11.71 12.94 31.37
CA GLU A 68 -12.50 14.05 30.85
C GLU A 68 -13.04 13.75 29.44
N PRO A 69 -14.27 14.19 29.12
CA PRO A 69 -14.82 14.06 27.79
C PRO A 69 -14.01 14.89 26.79
N VAL A 70 -13.66 14.27 25.66
CA VAL A 70 -12.93 14.93 24.56
C VAL A 70 -13.66 14.64 23.26
N HIS A 71 -13.94 15.70 22.51
CA HIS A 71 -14.49 15.59 21.17
C HIS A 71 -13.38 15.19 20.18
N ILE A 72 -13.58 14.11 19.43
CA ILE A 72 -12.66 13.64 18.40
C ILE A 72 -13.29 13.94 17.05
N SER A 73 -12.70 14.89 16.31
CA SER A 73 -13.19 15.26 14.99
C SER A 73 -13.07 14.11 13.98
N ALA A 74 -13.92 14.14 12.96
CA ALA A 74 -13.81 13.21 11.84
C ALA A 74 -12.43 13.34 11.17
N LYS A 75 -11.86 12.23 10.73
CA LYS A 75 -10.57 12.24 10.03
C LYS A 75 -10.50 11.23 8.89
N ARG A 76 -9.83 11.64 7.82
CA ARG A 76 -9.44 10.78 6.71
C ARG A 76 -8.11 10.13 7.06
N THR A 77 -7.99 8.82 6.87
CA THR A 77 -6.75 8.08 7.17
C THR A 77 -6.47 7.09 6.04
N PRO A 78 -5.27 7.11 5.43
CA PRO A 78 -4.86 6.08 4.50
C PRO A 78 -4.89 4.70 5.17
N PHE A 79 -5.36 3.70 4.45
CA PHE A 79 -5.44 2.32 4.91
C PHE A 79 -4.92 1.41 3.80
N PHE A 80 -3.96 0.55 4.14
CA PHE A 80 -3.49 -0.51 3.26
C PHE A 80 -4.18 -1.83 3.64
N LYS A 81 -4.88 -2.45 2.68
CA LYS A 81 -5.39 -3.81 2.77
C LYS A 81 -4.39 -4.74 2.08
N VAL A 82 -3.73 -5.57 2.88
CA VAL A 82 -2.78 -6.59 2.40
C VAL A 82 -3.50 -7.58 1.48
N GLY A 83 -2.92 -7.88 0.32
CA GLY A 83 -3.42 -8.91 -0.60
C GLY A 83 -3.19 -10.32 -0.05
N LYS A 84 -4.01 -11.28 -0.47
CA LYS A 84 -3.87 -12.69 -0.09
C LYS A 84 -2.50 -13.24 -0.50
N GLU A 85 -2.12 -13.05 -1.77
CA GLU A 85 -0.84 -13.49 -2.33
C GLU A 85 0.37 -12.92 -1.56
N LEU A 86 0.38 -11.61 -1.28
CA LEU A 86 1.44 -11.00 -0.46
C LEU A 86 1.52 -11.63 0.94
N LYS A 87 0.38 -11.88 1.59
CA LYS A 87 0.36 -12.51 2.91
C LYS A 87 0.96 -13.92 2.84
N GLU A 88 0.58 -14.71 1.86
CA GLU A 88 1.05 -16.09 1.68
C GLU A 88 2.54 -16.16 1.35
N MET A 89 3.02 -15.31 0.43
CA MET A 89 4.44 -15.20 0.09
C MET A 89 5.31 -14.81 1.29
N VAL A 90 4.79 -13.99 2.21
CA VAL A 90 5.52 -13.54 3.42
C VAL A 90 5.47 -14.58 4.54
N ASP A 91 4.34 -15.28 4.70
CA ASP A 91 4.17 -16.34 5.71
C ASP A 91 4.99 -17.61 5.36
N GLY A 92 5.42 -17.75 4.10
CA GLY A 92 6.14 -18.92 3.59
C GLY A 92 5.23 -20.01 3.02
N GLY A 93 3.93 -19.72 2.87
CA GLY A 93 2.95 -20.61 2.26
C GLY A 93 3.08 -20.61 0.75
N VAL A 94 3.88 -21.53 0.21
CA VAL A 94 3.76 -21.89 -1.21
C VAL A 94 2.46 -22.66 -1.38
N THR A 95 1.40 -21.96 -1.78
CA THR A 95 0.32 -22.59 -2.52
C THR A 95 0.29 -21.96 -3.88
N GLY A 96 1.06 -22.57 -4.79
CA GLY A 96 0.82 -22.39 -6.21
C GLY A 96 -0.60 -22.84 -6.48
N ASP A 97 -1.47 -21.90 -6.80
CA ASP A 97 -2.79 -22.24 -7.29
C ASP A 97 -2.70 -22.44 -8.79
N VAL A 98 -2.67 -23.73 -9.13
CA VAL A 98 -3.02 -24.29 -10.43
C VAL A 98 -4.45 -23.84 -10.74
N SER A 99 -4.62 -22.87 -11.65
CA SER A 99 -5.90 -22.66 -12.33
C SER A 99 -5.59 -22.68 -13.83
N GLU A 100 -5.71 -23.86 -14.41
CA GLU A 100 -6.88 -24.28 -15.20
C GLU A 100 -6.76 -23.78 -16.64
N GLU A 101 -5.96 -24.52 -17.41
CA GLU A 101 -6.16 -24.68 -18.84
C GLU A 101 -7.53 -25.35 -19.01
N SER A 102 -8.57 -24.53 -19.11
CA SER A 102 -9.93 -24.97 -19.37
C SER A 102 -9.96 -25.57 -20.77
N ALA A 103 -10.28 -26.86 -20.81
CA ALA A 103 -10.64 -27.62 -21.97
C ALA A 103 -11.52 -26.82 -22.93
N THR A 104 -11.10 -26.70 -24.17
CA THR A 104 -12.03 -26.65 -25.29
C THR A 104 -11.66 -27.75 -26.27
N ALA A 105 -12.67 -28.53 -26.62
CA ALA A 105 -12.65 -29.67 -27.50
C ALA A 105 -12.18 -29.33 -28.93
#